data_AF-A0A9J6AEF1-F1
#
_entry.id   AF-A0A9J6AEF1-F1
#
_cell.length_a   1.000
_cell.length_b   1.000
_cell.length_c   1.000
_cell.angle_alpha   90.00
_cell.angle_beta   90.00
_cell.angle_gamma   90.00
#
_symmetry.space_group_name_H-M   'P 1'
#
loop_
_entity.id
_entity.type
_entity.pdbx_description
1 polymer ?
#
loop_
_entity_poly.entity_id
_entity_poly.type
_entity_poly.pdbx_seq_one_letter_code
_entity_poly.pdbx_strand_id
1 'polypeptide(L)'
;MRYWVSILAETKTFSDFFSFVQSLVDRVSRKHAEVVADDDTVFPVFKMFCKRRPPLEASKGKKNIKLQKQHNCIPDEHYVQTLLAIHGFEGELERRTITYTEWNESVTNMEKKGWHPITFSYANAGPVQIKRIKDIRNVYYESEYRTEWCRNNSTLAPCFLIARKFSRGAAMRLLSEGIVSPFDASSIMNLTP
;
A
#
# COMPACT_ATOMS: atom_id res chain seq x y z
N MET A 1 -17.64 11.12 7.05
CA MET A 1 -16.31 10.46 7.11
C MET A 1 -15.22 11.42 6.67
N ARG A 2 -14.34 11.86 7.58
CA ARG A 2 -13.17 12.66 7.23
C ARG A 2 -11.94 11.77 7.37
N TYR A 3 -11.31 11.44 6.25
CA TYR A 3 -10.04 10.71 6.24
C TYR A 3 -8.99 11.59 5.58
N TRP A 4 -7.84 11.68 6.21
CA TRP A 4 -6.65 12.32 5.66
C TRP A 4 -5.41 11.45 5.87
N VAL A 5 -4.48 11.65 4.93
CA VAL A 5 -3.08 11.22 4.84
C VAL A 5 -2.83 9.98 3.95
N SER A 6 -2.09 10.27 2.88
CA SER A 6 -1.44 9.38 1.93
C SER A 6 0.07 9.63 1.98
N ILE A 7 0.93 8.62 1.79
CA ILE A 7 2.33 8.71 1.28
C ILE A 7 2.81 7.30 0.83
N LEU A 8 3.72 7.21 -0.15
CA LEU A 8 4.06 6.04 -0.99
C LEU A 8 5.57 5.62 -0.94
N ALA A 9 5.86 4.29 -0.83
CA ALA A 9 6.79 3.41 -1.61
C ALA A 9 8.28 2.99 -1.20
N GLU A 10 8.50 1.66 -1.02
CA GLU A 10 9.46 0.64 -1.63
C GLU A 10 10.97 0.56 -1.21
N THR A 11 11.68 -0.59 -1.02
CA THR A 11 11.46 -2.08 -1.07
C THR A 11 12.44 -2.97 -0.20
N LYS A 12 12.00 -4.21 0.16
CA LYS A 12 12.70 -5.55 0.23
C LYS A 12 13.60 -6.00 1.45
N THR A 13 13.11 -6.93 2.30
CA THR A 13 13.27 -8.43 2.32
C THR A 13 13.08 -9.04 3.74
N PHE A 14 12.12 -9.96 3.98
CA PHE A 14 12.30 -11.19 4.80
C PHE A 14 11.09 -12.14 4.65
N SER A 15 11.39 -13.42 4.49
CA SER A 15 10.55 -14.47 3.88
C SER A 15 9.25 -14.85 4.61
N ASP A 16 9.05 -14.46 5.87
CA ASP A 16 7.87 -14.86 6.65
C ASP A 16 6.93 -13.68 6.96
N PHE A 17 7.28 -12.49 6.46
CA PHE A 17 6.46 -11.26 6.47
C PHE A 17 5.75 -11.04 5.11
N PHE A 18 5.75 -12.08 4.27
CA PHE A 18 5.39 -12.04 2.85
C PHE A 18 3.90 -11.82 2.56
N SER A 19 3.07 -11.74 3.60
CA SER A 19 1.64 -11.46 3.46
C SER A 19 1.27 -9.98 3.60
N PHE A 20 2.17 -9.13 4.11
CA PHE A 20 1.77 -7.82 4.65
C PHE A 20 2.60 -6.62 4.18
N VAL A 21 3.25 -6.71 3.02
CA VAL A 21 3.79 -5.51 2.34
C VAL A 21 2.79 -5.06 1.30
N GLN A 22 1.72 -4.43 1.77
CA GLN A 22 0.73 -3.80 0.93
C GLN A 22 0.61 -2.37 1.42
N SER A 23 1.01 -1.41 0.58
CA SER A 23 1.09 0.01 0.93
C SER A 23 -0.11 0.43 1.76
N LEU A 24 0.14 0.95 2.97
CA LEU A 24 -0.86 1.29 3.97
C LEU A 24 -2.06 2.02 3.38
N VAL A 25 -3.06 1.22 3.06
CA VAL A 25 -4.46 1.51 3.33
C VAL A 25 -5.00 0.24 3.98
N ASP A 26 -4.38 -0.13 5.10
CA ASP A 26 -5.06 -0.98 6.07
C ASP A 26 -6.27 -0.18 6.55
N ARG A 27 -7.44 -0.83 6.61
CA ARG A 27 -8.63 -0.17 7.14
C ARG A 27 -8.46 -0.03 8.66
N VAL A 28 -7.74 1.00 9.08
CA VAL A 28 -7.51 1.32 10.49
C VAL A 28 -8.76 1.98 11.05
N SER A 29 -9.30 1.43 12.13
CA SER A 29 -10.43 2.00 12.86
C SER A 29 -9.94 3.16 13.74
N ARG A 30 -10.87 3.98 14.26
CA ARG A 30 -10.51 5.04 15.23
C ARG A 30 -9.76 4.47 16.44
N LYS A 31 -10.23 3.33 16.98
CA LYS A 31 -9.60 2.59 18.08
C LYS A 31 -8.14 2.22 17.76
N HIS A 32 -7.85 1.74 16.56
CA HIS A 32 -6.48 1.41 16.15
C HIS A 32 -5.62 2.68 15.99
N ALA A 33 -6.21 3.78 15.52
CA ALA A 33 -5.49 5.05 15.36
C ALA A 33 -5.11 5.68 16.70
N GLU A 34 -5.95 5.53 17.74
CA GLU A 34 -5.64 5.97 19.11
C GLU A 34 -4.40 5.25 19.65
N VAL A 35 -4.32 3.93 19.47
CA VAL A 35 -3.14 3.13 19.86
C VAL A 35 -1.86 3.63 19.18
N VAL A 36 -1.94 3.96 17.88
CA VAL A 36 -0.80 4.51 17.13
C VAL A 36 -0.42 5.90 17.62
N ALA A 37 -1.40 6.75 17.94
CA ALA A 37 -1.17 8.11 18.40
C ALA A 37 -0.55 8.17 19.81
N ASP A 38 -0.92 7.22 20.67
CA ASP A 38 -0.48 7.16 22.06
C ASP A 38 0.83 6.36 22.26
N ASP A 39 1.40 5.77 21.20
CA ASP A 39 2.62 4.96 21.32
C ASP A 39 3.88 5.80 21.57
N ASP A 40 4.48 5.59 22.73
CA ASP A 40 5.76 6.15 23.15
C ASP A 40 6.85 5.07 23.37
N THR A 41 6.56 3.80 23.11
CA THR A 41 7.46 2.68 23.42
C THR A 41 8.02 1.99 22.17
N VAL A 42 7.19 1.68 21.19
CA VAL A 42 7.59 0.92 20.00
C VAL A 42 8.17 1.83 18.93
N PHE A 43 7.56 3.00 18.70
CA PHE A 43 8.02 3.94 17.68
C PHE A 43 9.46 4.42 17.89
N PRO A 44 9.93 4.76 19.12
CA PRO A 44 11.34 5.09 19.34
C PRO A 44 12.29 3.95 18.97
N VAL A 45 11.91 2.69 19.25
CA VAL A 45 12.69 1.51 18.87
C VAL A 45 12.76 1.39 17.35
N PHE A 46 11.64 1.56 16.63
CA PHE A 46 11.64 1.61 15.17
C PHE A 46 12.53 2.73 14.62
N LYS A 47 12.49 3.92 15.24
CA LYS A 47 13.39 5.01 14.88
C LYS A 47 14.86 4.62 15.05
N MET A 48 15.22 3.80 16.02
CA MET A 48 16.61 3.39 16.23
C MET A 48 17.04 2.31 15.23
N PHE A 49 16.22 1.28 15.02
CA PHE A 49 16.63 0.06 14.33
C PHE A 49 16.11 -0.09 12.90
N CYS A 50 14.92 0.44 12.59
CA CYS A 50 14.36 0.37 11.24
C CYS A 50 14.88 1.54 10.40
N LYS A 51 16.00 1.33 9.70
CA LYS A 51 16.66 2.35 8.88
C LYS A 51 16.60 1.99 7.40
N ARG A 52 16.16 2.97 6.59
CA ARG A 52 16.23 2.89 5.13
C ARG A 52 17.69 2.90 4.70
N ARG A 53 18.05 1.99 3.80
CA ARG A 53 19.39 1.90 3.23
C ARG A 53 19.69 3.17 2.42
N PRO A 54 20.84 3.82 2.63
CA PRO A 54 21.21 4.98 1.84
C PRO A 54 21.52 4.60 0.37
N PRO A 55 21.30 5.51 -0.59
CA PRO A 55 21.66 5.30 -1.98
C PRO A 55 23.14 4.94 -2.16
N LEU A 56 23.44 4.17 -3.21
CA LEU A 56 24.81 3.78 -3.52
C LEU A 56 25.56 4.96 -4.14
N GLU A 57 26.59 5.43 -3.46
CA GLU A 57 27.49 6.47 -3.97
C GLU A 57 28.62 5.84 -4.79
N ALA A 58 28.71 6.13 -6.08
CA ALA A 58 29.74 5.55 -6.97
C ALA A 58 31.18 5.76 -6.43
N SER A 59 31.41 6.86 -5.70
CA SER A 59 32.70 7.22 -5.08
C SER A 59 33.13 6.32 -3.91
N LYS A 60 32.23 5.49 -3.35
CA LYS A 60 32.45 4.77 -2.08
C LYS A 60 32.85 3.30 -2.22
N GLY A 61 33.04 2.79 -3.44
CA GLY A 61 33.68 1.50 -3.73
C GLY A 61 33.36 0.36 -2.73
N LYS A 62 34.37 -0.13 -2.00
CA LYS A 62 34.22 -1.24 -1.02
C LYS A 62 33.32 -0.92 0.19
N LYS A 63 33.08 0.36 0.53
CA LYS A 63 32.13 0.74 1.60
C LYS A 63 30.68 0.47 1.18
N ASN A 64 30.37 0.54 -0.11
CA ASN A 64 29.04 0.18 -0.64
C ASN A 64 28.70 -1.29 -0.42
N ILE A 65 29.69 -2.19 -0.44
CA ILE A 65 29.47 -3.61 -0.17
C ILE A 65 29.06 -3.84 1.29
N LYS A 66 29.64 -3.09 2.24
CA LYS A 66 29.22 -3.13 3.66
C LYS A 66 27.82 -2.56 3.86
N LEU A 67 27.49 -1.46 3.18
CA LEU A 67 26.14 -0.84 3.20
C LEU A 67 25.07 -1.74 2.55
N GLN A 68 25.42 -2.49 1.50
CA GLN A 68 24.52 -3.48 0.89
C GLN A 68 24.20 -4.66 1.81
N LYS A 69 25.06 -4.97 2.80
CA LYS A 69 24.79 -6.00 3.81
C LYS A 69 23.85 -5.54 4.93
N GLN A 70 23.58 -4.24 5.06
CA GLN A 70 22.61 -3.75 6.05
C GLN A 70 21.19 -4.07 5.59
N HIS A 71 20.32 -4.47 6.52
CA HIS A 71 18.90 -4.67 6.26
C HIS A 71 18.26 -3.35 5.82
N ASN A 72 17.50 -3.38 4.73
CA ASN A 72 16.69 -2.23 4.32
C ASN A 72 15.35 -2.34 5.04
N CYS A 73 15.10 -1.45 6.00
CA CYS A 73 13.84 -1.42 6.74
C CYS A 73 13.17 -0.07 6.51
N ILE A 74 11.87 -0.10 6.19
CA ILE A 74 11.09 1.11 5.92
C ILE A 74 10.03 1.22 7.01
N PRO A 75 10.14 2.21 7.92
CA PRO A 75 9.31 2.24 9.12
C PRO A 75 7.81 2.30 8.84
N ASP A 76 7.41 3.04 7.81
CA ASP A 76 6.01 3.12 7.38
C ASP A 76 5.46 1.76 6.93
N GLU A 77 6.26 0.86 6.38
CA GLU A 77 5.79 -0.46 5.93
C GLU A 77 5.62 -1.50 7.05
N HIS A 78 6.11 -1.20 8.26
CA HIS A 78 6.22 -2.22 9.32
C HIS A 78 5.70 -1.77 10.69
N TYR A 79 5.82 -0.49 11.02
CA TYR A 79 5.56 0.02 12.36
C TYR A 79 4.12 -0.21 12.80
N VAL A 80 3.15 0.19 11.98
CA VAL A 80 1.72 0.11 12.33
C VAL A 80 1.29 -1.34 12.52
N GLN A 81 1.67 -2.25 11.60
CA GLN A 81 1.33 -3.66 11.74
C GLN A 81 1.97 -4.28 12.99
N THR A 82 3.24 -3.95 13.25
CA THR A 82 3.98 -4.48 14.42
C THR A 82 3.34 -4.01 15.72
N LEU A 83 3.03 -2.72 15.82
CA LEU A 83 2.38 -2.15 17.00
C LEU A 83 1.02 -2.82 17.23
N LEU A 84 0.16 -2.88 16.21
CA LEU A 84 -1.17 -3.49 16.35
C LEU A 84 -1.09 -4.98 16.69
N ALA A 85 -0.10 -5.71 16.18
CA ALA A 85 0.12 -7.11 16.55
C ALA A 85 0.55 -7.26 18.03
N ILE A 86 1.46 -6.40 18.52
CA ILE A 86 1.87 -6.38 19.94
C ILE A 86 0.66 -6.11 20.86
N HIS A 87 -0.26 -5.24 20.43
CA HIS A 87 -1.49 -4.95 21.16
C HIS A 87 -2.61 -6.00 20.96
N GLY A 88 -2.36 -7.07 20.21
CA GLY A 88 -3.33 -8.16 19.98
C GLY A 88 -4.45 -7.83 18.99
N PHE A 89 -4.31 -6.77 18.19
CA PHE A 89 -5.31 -6.34 17.19
C PHE A 89 -5.11 -6.96 15.80
N GLU A 90 -4.19 -7.91 15.63
CA GLU A 90 -3.95 -8.57 14.34
C GLU A 90 -5.23 -9.21 13.75
N GLY A 91 -6.08 -9.80 14.59
CA GLY A 91 -7.35 -10.40 14.18
C GLY A 91 -8.45 -9.41 13.82
N GLU A 92 -8.29 -8.12 14.16
CA GLU A 92 -9.23 -7.05 13.78
C GLU A 92 -8.89 -6.44 12.40
N LEU A 93 -7.72 -6.78 11.85
CA LEU A 93 -7.24 -6.30 10.56
C LEU A 93 -7.55 -7.30 9.47
N GLU A 94 -8.08 -6.79 8.36
CA GLU A 94 -8.14 -7.56 7.11
C GLU A 94 -6.72 -7.74 6.59
N ARG A 95 -6.35 -8.97 6.22
CA ARG A 95 -5.01 -9.29 5.66
C ARG A 95 -4.87 -8.87 4.19
N ARG A 96 -5.46 -7.72 3.83
CA ARG A 96 -5.48 -7.18 2.46
C ARG A 96 -5.60 -5.66 2.46
N THR A 97 -4.98 -5.03 1.47
CA THR A 97 -5.21 -3.61 1.16
C THR A 97 -6.55 -3.39 0.45
N ILE A 98 -7.10 -2.18 0.62
CA ILE A 98 -8.20 -1.68 -0.24
C ILE A 98 -7.70 -0.89 -1.45
N THR A 99 -6.38 -0.75 -1.64
CA THR A 99 -5.78 0.00 -2.75
C THR A 99 -5.21 -0.92 -3.82
N TYR A 100 -5.81 -0.87 -5.01
CA TYR A 100 -5.26 -1.54 -6.19
C TYR A 100 -3.93 -0.91 -6.59
N THR A 101 -2.91 -1.77 -6.70
CA THR A 101 -1.57 -1.41 -7.16
C THR A 101 -1.11 -2.49 -8.12
N GLU A 102 -0.82 -2.10 -9.35
CA GLU A 102 -0.24 -3.01 -10.33
C GLU A 102 1.28 -2.89 -10.27
N TRP A 103 1.96 -4.03 -10.17
CA TRP A 103 3.40 -4.13 -9.97
C TRP A 103 4.06 -4.73 -11.20
N ASN A 104 5.23 -4.22 -11.56
CA ASN A 104 6.07 -4.81 -12.59
C ASN A 104 7.52 -4.87 -12.11
N GLU A 105 8.25 -5.87 -12.59
CA GLU A 105 9.69 -5.95 -12.40
C GLU A 105 10.35 -5.04 -13.44
N SER A 106 10.68 -3.81 -13.06
CA SER A 106 11.40 -2.90 -13.95
C SER A 106 12.90 -2.95 -13.69
N VAL A 107 13.69 -2.92 -14.77
CA VAL A 107 15.14 -2.72 -14.72
C VAL A 107 15.39 -1.23 -14.95
N THR A 108 15.59 -0.45 -13.90
CA THR A 108 16.15 0.90 -14.07
C THR A 108 17.65 0.78 -14.27
N ASN A 109 18.22 1.52 -15.24
CA ASN A 109 19.61 1.42 -15.71
C ASN A 109 20.73 1.51 -14.65
N MET A 110 20.39 1.72 -13.37
CA MET A 110 21.33 1.84 -12.25
C MET A 110 21.01 0.95 -11.04
N GLU A 111 19.91 0.19 -11.04
CA GLU A 111 19.52 -0.63 -9.89
C GLU A 111 19.10 -2.05 -10.30
N LYS A 112 19.54 -3.03 -9.51
CA LYS A 112 19.15 -4.45 -9.65
C LYS A 112 17.62 -4.54 -9.68
N LYS A 113 17.09 -5.41 -10.54
CA LYS A 113 15.67 -5.80 -10.68
C LYS A 113 14.83 -5.50 -9.42
N GLY A 114 13.98 -4.47 -9.52
CA GLY A 114 13.10 -4.01 -8.46
C GLY A 114 11.64 -4.21 -8.84
N TRP A 115 10.82 -4.60 -7.88
CA TRP A 115 9.37 -4.56 -8.04
C TRP A 115 8.93 -3.13 -7.77
N HIS A 116 8.30 -2.52 -8.77
CA HIS A 116 7.81 -1.15 -8.68
C HIS A 116 6.36 -1.06 -9.19
N PRO A 117 5.51 -0.22 -8.59
CA PRO A 117 4.18 0.06 -9.06
C PRO A 117 4.27 0.75 -10.40
N ILE A 118 3.57 0.19 -11.38
CA ILE A 118 3.48 0.81 -12.69
C ILE A 118 2.67 2.10 -12.59
N THR A 119 3.00 3.05 -13.48
CA THR A 119 2.22 4.28 -13.60
C THR A 119 1.21 4.13 -14.73
N PHE A 120 -0.07 4.29 -14.42
CA PHE A 120 -1.13 4.37 -15.41
C PHE A 120 -0.96 5.66 -16.23
N SER A 121 -0.72 5.50 -17.52
CA SER A 121 -0.71 6.55 -18.54
C SER A 121 -2.13 6.84 -19.05
N TYR A 122 -2.27 7.85 -19.91
CA TYR A 122 -3.54 8.13 -20.57
C TYR A 122 -4.10 6.87 -21.29
N ALA A 123 -3.23 6.10 -21.96
CA ALA A 123 -3.64 4.95 -22.77
C ALA A 123 -4.25 3.81 -21.95
N ASN A 124 -3.69 3.53 -20.76
CA ASN A 124 -4.11 2.41 -19.91
C ASN A 124 -5.08 2.82 -18.78
N ALA A 125 -5.54 4.08 -18.73
CA ALA A 125 -6.54 4.56 -17.78
C ALA A 125 -7.96 4.68 -18.37
N GLY A 126 -8.27 3.87 -19.39
CA GLY A 126 -9.58 3.89 -20.06
C GLY A 126 -10.69 3.16 -19.27
N PRO A 127 -11.96 3.32 -19.68
CA PRO A 127 -13.13 2.79 -18.95
C PRO A 127 -13.08 1.28 -18.76
N VAL A 128 -12.60 0.55 -19.78
CA VAL A 128 -12.48 -0.91 -19.74
C VAL A 128 -11.50 -1.35 -18.65
N GLN A 129 -10.34 -0.71 -18.55
CA GLN A 129 -9.34 -1.06 -17.53
C GLN A 129 -9.87 -0.75 -16.12
N ILE A 130 -10.48 0.42 -15.94
CA ILE A 130 -11.03 0.80 -14.63
C ILE A 130 -12.19 -0.12 -14.23
N LYS A 131 -13.05 -0.51 -15.18
CA LYS A 131 -14.10 -1.50 -14.93
C LYS A 131 -13.50 -2.84 -14.51
N ARG A 132 -12.46 -3.33 -15.19
CA ARG A 132 -11.74 -4.56 -14.80
C ARG A 132 -11.23 -4.48 -13.36
N ILE A 133 -10.65 -3.36 -12.96
CA ILE A 133 -10.17 -3.16 -11.58
C ILE A 133 -11.33 -3.17 -10.57
N LYS A 134 -12.43 -2.46 -10.88
CA LYS A 134 -13.65 -2.43 -10.05
C LYS A 134 -14.33 -3.79 -9.91
N ASP A 135 -14.22 -4.63 -10.94
CA ASP A 135 -14.86 -5.94 -11.00
C ASP A 135 -14.05 -7.05 -10.30
N ILE A 136 -12.86 -6.76 -9.75
CA ILE A 136 -12.06 -7.74 -9.00
C ILE A 136 -12.78 -8.13 -7.70
N ARG A 137 -13.11 -9.43 -7.57
CA ARG A 137 -13.82 -10.01 -6.41
C ARG A 137 -12.97 -10.97 -5.57
N ASN A 138 -11.79 -11.33 -6.05
CA ASN A 138 -10.84 -12.14 -5.29
C ASN A 138 -9.40 -11.71 -5.60
N VAL A 139 -8.49 -12.05 -4.69
CA VAL A 139 -7.05 -11.85 -4.85
C VAL A 139 -6.38 -13.19 -4.64
N TYR A 140 -5.48 -13.55 -5.57
CA TYR A 140 -4.64 -14.73 -5.46
C TYR A 140 -3.26 -14.33 -4.93
N TYR A 141 -2.87 -14.91 -3.81
CA TYR A 141 -1.58 -14.73 -3.17
C TYR A 141 -0.68 -15.91 -3.55
N GLU A 142 0.18 -15.69 -4.54
CA GLU A 142 1.06 -16.73 -5.09
C GLU A 142 1.99 -17.33 -4.04
N SER A 143 2.56 -16.51 -3.15
CA SER A 143 3.45 -16.95 -2.07
C SER A 143 2.78 -17.87 -1.03
N GLU A 144 1.46 -17.77 -0.87
CA GLU A 144 0.68 -18.54 0.09
C GLU A 144 -0.17 -19.62 -0.58
N TYR A 145 -0.14 -19.70 -1.92
CA TYR A 145 -1.06 -20.52 -2.72
C TYR A 145 -2.54 -20.35 -2.29
N ARG A 146 -2.91 -19.13 -1.89
CA ARG A 146 -4.20 -18.82 -1.25
C ARG A 146 -5.03 -17.88 -2.11
N THR A 147 -6.31 -18.19 -2.29
CA THR A 147 -7.28 -17.26 -2.88
C THR A 147 -8.14 -16.65 -1.78
N GLU A 148 -8.17 -15.32 -1.71
CA GLU A 148 -9.02 -14.59 -0.81
C GLU A 148 -10.21 -13.98 -1.56
N TRP A 149 -11.43 -14.29 -1.12
CA TRP A 149 -12.64 -13.73 -1.69
C TRP A 149 -13.08 -12.50 -0.91
N CYS A 150 -13.22 -11.37 -1.60
CA CYS A 150 -13.58 -10.10 -0.99
C CYS A 150 -15.07 -10.10 -0.64
N ARG A 151 -15.37 -10.13 0.64
CA ARG A 151 -16.74 -10.17 1.18
C ARG A 151 -16.97 -9.05 2.18
N ASN A 152 -18.22 -8.60 2.26
CA ASN A 152 -18.74 -7.76 3.33
C ASN A 152 -20.01 -8.42 3.86
N ASN A 153 -20.05 -8.78 5.14
CA ASN A 153 -21.18 -9.48 5.78
C ASN A 153 -21.74 -10.61 4.90
N SER A 154 -20.86 -11.51 4.44
CA SER A 154 -21.16 -12.66 3.56
C SER A 154 -21.54 -12.34 2.10
N THR A 155 -21.67 -11.08 1.72
CA THR A 155 -21.95 -10.67 0.33
C THR A 155 -20.65 -10.38 -0.43
N LEU A 156 -20.56 -10.78 -1.70
CA LEU A 156 -19.41 -10.47 -2.55
C LEU A 156 -19.28 -8.95 -2.78
N ALA A 157 -18.11 -8.40 -2.47
CA ALA A 157 -17.80 -6.99 -2.59
C ALA A 157 -16.58 -6.77 -3.51
N PRO A 158 -16.41 -5.57 -4.09
CA PRO A 158 -15.16 -5.23 -4.76
C PRO A 158 -13.98 -5.33 -3.79
N CYS A 159 -12.85 -5.85 -4.26
CA CYS A 159 -11.64 -5.91 -3.43
C CYS A 159 -11.04 -4.53 -3.17
N PHE A 160 -11.08 -3.66 -4.16
CA PHE A 160 -10.38 -2.37 -4.13
C PHE A 160 -11.36 -1.21 -4.16
N LEU A 161 -11.12 -0.23 -3.29
CA LEU A 161 -11.87 1.03 -3.23
C LEU A 161 -11.08 2.18 -3.86
N ILE A 162 -9.76 2.06 -3.88
CA ILE A 162 -8.82 3.06 -4.38
C ILE A 162 -7.88 2.38 -5.37
N ALA A 163 -7.36 3.11 -6.35
CA ALA A 163 -6.25 2.67 -7.17
C ALA A 163 -5.18 3.78 -7.18
N ARG A 164 -3.90 3.42 -7.29
CA ARG A 164 -2.79 4.38 -7.22
C ARG A 164 -1.93 4.41 -8.48
N LYS A 165 -1.05 5.42 -8.51
CA LYS A 165 -0.03 5.66 -9.55
C LYS A 165 -0.62 6.01 -10.91
N PHE A 166 -1.55 6.97 -10.94
CA PHE A 166 -2.00 7.57 -12.20
C PHE A 166 -1.13 8.78 -12.57
N SER A 167 -0.67 8.83 -13.82
CA SER A 167 -0.05 10.02 -14.39
C SER A 167 -1.06 11.17 -14.49
N ARG A 168 -0.58 12.40 -14.69
CA ARG A 168 -1.45 13.56 -14.93
C ARG A 168 -2.41 13.32 -16.11
N GLY A 169 -1.93 12.76 -17.21
CA GLY A 169 -2.76 12.45 -18.38
C GLY A 169 -3.85 11.43 -18.07
N ALA A 170 -3.51 10.38 -17.31
CA ALA A 170 -4.49 9.41 -16.86
C ALA A 170 -5.56 10.04 -15.95
N ALA A 171 -5.17 10.87 -14.99
CA ALA A 171 -6.11 11.57 -14.12
C ALA A 171 -7.08 12.45 -14.91
N MET A 172 -6.59 13.21 -15.89
CA MET A 172 -7.45 14.03 -16.76
C MET A 172 -8.44 13.18 -17.57
N ARG A 173 -8.01 12.02 -18.05
CA ARG A 173 -8.88 11.08 -18.76
C ARG A 173 -10.01 10.57 -17.86
N LEU A 174 -9.67 10.12 -16.65
CA LEU A 174 -10.64 9.61 -15.68
C LEU A 174 -11.70 10.64 -15.29
N LEU A 175 -11.30 11.91 -15.17
CA LEU A 175 -12.19 13.03 -14.86
C LEU A 175 -13.06 13.43 -16.06
N SER A 176 -12.49 13.48 -17.26
CA SER A 176 -13.21 13.93 -18.47
C SER A 176 -14.18 12.88 -19.02
N GLU A 177 -13.85 11.60 -18.97
CA GLU A 177 -14.72 10.51 -19.44
C GLU A 177 -15.78 10.12 -18.40
N GLY A 178 -15.86 10.80 -17.25
CA GLY A 178 -16.86 10.54 -16.21
C GLY A 178 -16.76 9.13 -15.59
N ILE A 179 -15.59 8.48 -15.69
CA ILE A 179 -15.35 7.10 -15.22
C ILE A 179 -15.36 7.04 -13.69
N VAL A 180 -14.99 8.14 -13.06
CA VAL A 180 -15.19 8.40 -11.64
C VAL A 180 -16.53 9.13 -11.53
N SER A 181 -17.48 8.57 -10.77
CA SER A 181 -18.78 9.20 -10.53
C SER A 181 -18.59 10.67 -10.15
N PRO A 182 -19.54 11.57 -10.50
CA PRO A 182 -19.53 12.93 -9.95
C PRO A 182 -19.37 12.81 -8.43
N PHE A 183 -18.37 13.50 -7.88
CA PHE A 183 -18.13 13.51 -6.45
C PHE A 183 -19.35 14.15 -5.77
N ASP A 184 -20.27 13.33 -5.28
CA ASP A 184 -21.44 13.83 -4.57
C ASP A 184 -21.07 14.06 -3.10
N ALA A 185 -20.59 15.27 -2.84
CA ALA A 185 -20.21 15.72 -1.51
C ALA A 185 -21.36 15.61 -0.48
N SER A 186 -22.62 15.54 -0.93
CA SER A 186 -23.79 15.41 -0.05
C SER A 186 -23.89 14.03 0.61
N SER A 187 -23.38 12.98 -0.04
CA SER A 187 -23.36 11.61 0.49
C SER A 187 -22.45 11.44 1.73
N ILE A 188 -21.48 12.34 1.92
CA ILE A 188 -20.59 12.37 3.10
C ILE A 188 -21.21 13.18 4.25
N MET A 189 -22.08 14.14 3.94
CA MET A 189 -22.74 15.03 4.92
C MET A 189 -24.01 14.43 5.53
N ASN A 190 -24.64 13.45 4.87
CA ASN A 190 -25.85 12.78 5.37
C ASN A 190 -25.60 11.64 6.35
N LEU A 191 -24.33 11.41 6.74
CA LEU A 191 -23.98 10.55 7.87
C LEU A 191 -23.69 11.43 9.09
N THR A 192 -24.75 11.97 9.67
CA THR A 192 -24.78 12.53 11.04
C THR A 192 -25.21 11.44 12.03
N PRO A 193 -24.77 11.53 13.30
CA PRO A 193 -24.38 10.41 14.17
C PRO A 193 -25.48 9.42 14.55
#